data_AF-A0A972KQV8-F1
#
_entry.id   AF-A0A972KQV8-F1
#
_cell.length_a   1.000
_cell.length_b   1.000
_cell.length_c   1.000
_cell.angle_alpha   90.00
_cell.angle_beta   90.00
_cell.angle_gamma   90.00
#
_symmetry.space_group_name_H-M   'P 1'
#
loop_
_entity.id
_entity.type
_entity.pdbx_description
1 polymer ?
#
loop_
_entity_poly.entity_id
_entity_poly.type
_entity_poly.pdbx_seq_one_letter_code
_entity_poly.pdbx_strand_id
1 'polypeptide(L)'
;GGSIAIPAAVAFFGIPMTQAIASGGAFDLGFVSMPLIFTKIPMGQLFGALWFLLLFFAGITSSVAMAQPIIAFLKDEFGFTHRRATIVLGVLVLLLVQPVVLFFGHGFLNEMDYWAGTFGLVVFALLETIIFAWIFGIDNAWNEITSGADIKVPVIFKHIIKYITPAYLIIILVYWTITEAIPTLLLENAPAEDIPYLWGARLLMLGIFVVFILLVRKAFGKTTVHAV
;
A
#
# COMPACT_ATOMS: atom_id res chain seq x y z
N GLY A 1 -7.08 6.61 -14.03
CA GLY A 1 -5.97 7.50 -14.44
C GLY A 1 -5.71 7.45 -15.93
N GLY A 2 -5.33 6.26 -16.45
CA GLY A 2 -4.79 6.10 -17.81
C GLY A 2 -5.65 6.57 -18.97
N SER A 3 -6.98 6.55 -18.86
CA SER A 3 -7.89 7.00 -19.93
C SER A 3 -8.53 8.38 -19.69
N ILE A 4 -8.22 9.03 -18.57
CA ILE A 4 -8.77 10.35 -18.23
C ILE A 4 -7.63 11.36 -18.13
N ALA A 5 -6.75 11.19 -17.14
CA ALA A 5 -5.74 12.17 -16.81
C ALA A 5 -4.60 12.22 -17.85
N ILE A 6 -4.13 11.07 -18.33
CA ILE A 6 -3.06 11.03 -19.34
C ILE A 6 -3.51 11.62 -20.69
N PRO A 7 -4.66 11.23 -21.28
CA PRO A 7 -5.12 11.82 -22.53
C PRO A 7 -5.43 13.32 -22.39
N ALA A 8 -6.01 13.75 -21.26
CA ALA A 8 -6.25 15.15 -20.99
C ALA A 8 -4.93 15.94 -20.88
N ALA A 9 -3.95 15.45 -20.12
CA ALA A 9 -2.64 16.08 -20.02
C ALA A 9 -1.93 16.16 -21.38
N VAL A 10 -1.95 15.09 -22.18
CA VAL A 10 -1.35 15.11 -23.53
C VAL A 10 -2.06 16.11 -24.44
N ALA A 11 -3.39 16.20 -24.38
CA ALA A 11 -4.15 17.14 -25.20
C ALA A 11 -3.86 18.61 -24.87
N PHE A 12 -3.62 18.93 -23.59
CA PHE A 12 -3.41 20.32 -23.13
C PHE A 12 -1.94 20.74 -23.06
N PHE A 13 -1.04 19.82 -22.70
CA PHE A 13 0.37 20.10 -22.44
C PHE A 13 1.32 19.45 -23.45
N GLY A 14 0.83 18.53 -24.30
CA GLY A 14 1.66 17.74 -25.20
C GLY A 14 2.40 16.59 -24.48
N ILE A 15 2.99 15.70 -25.27
CA ILE A 15 3.66 14.48 -24.76
C ILE A 15 4.84 14.81 -23.84
N PRO A 16 5.80 15.70 -24.21
CA PRO A 16 6.99 15.92 -23.38
C PRO A 16 6.66 16.46 -21.99
N MET A 17 5.72 17.41 -21.92
CA MET A 17 5.31 17.98 -20.64
C MET A 17 4.48 17.01 -19.82
N THR A 18 3.63 16.19 -20.47
CA THR A 18 2.89 15.15 -19.76
C THR A 18 3.81 14.12 -19.11
N GLN A 19 4.90 13.75 -19.80
CA GLN A 19 5.93 12.88 -19.22
C GLN A 19 6.60 13.54 -18.01
N ALA A 20 6.97 14.82 -18.12
CA ALA A 20 7.55 15.57 -17.00
C ALA A 20 6.61 15.64 -15.78
N ILE A 21 5.32 15.94 -16.00
CA ILE A 21 4.29 15.96 -14.95
C ILE A 21 4.13 14.57 -14.32
N ALA A 22 4.09 13.51 -15.13
CA ALA A 22 3.94 12.15 -14.64
C ALA A 22 5.17 11.67 -13.85
N SER A 23 6.37 12.19 -14.15
CA SER A 23 7.60 11.89 -13.42
C SER A 23 7.80 12.74 -12.17
N GLY A 24 7.08 13.86 -12.00
CA GLY A 24 7.26 14.79 -10.88
C GLY A 24 6.73 14.27 -9.54
N GLY A 25 5.73 13.38 -9.56
CA GLY A 25 5.24 12.70 -8.37
C GLY A 25 3.85 12.09 -8.53
N ALA A 26 3.44 11.26 -7.56
CA ALA A 26 2.16 10.55 -7.57
C ALA A 26 0.94 11.49 -7.56
N PHE A 27 1.08 12.71 -7.04
CA PHE A 27 0.00 13.69 -6.92
C PHE A 27 -0.06 14.69 -8.08
N ASP A 28 1.04 14.91 -8.81
CA ASP A 28 1.16 16.00 -9.78
C ASP A 28 0.14 15.89 -10.90
N LEU A 29 -0.09 14.67 -11.40
CA LEU A 29 -1.06 14.47 -12.44
C LEU A 29 -2.49 14.77 -11.94
N GLY A 30 -2.89 14.23 -10.79
CA GLY A 30 -4.28 14.31 -10.31
C GLY A 30 -4.65 15.60 -9.56
N PHE A 31 -3.70 16.22 -8.86
CA PHE A 31 -3.93 17.34 -7.94
C PHE A 31 -3.31 18.65 -8.40
N VAL A 32 -2.43 18.63 -9.40
CA VAL A 32 -1.86 19.86 -10.00
C VAL A 32 -2.35 20.00 -11.43
N SER A 33 -2.06 19.04 -12.30
CA SER A 33 -2.30 19.17 -13.74
C SER A 33 -3.80 19.14 -14.10
N MET A 34 -4.58 18.24 -13.50
CA MET A 34 -6.02 18.14 -13.78
C MET A 34 -6.79 19.40 -13.37
N PRO A 35 -6.60 19.97 -12.16
CA PRO A 35 -7.20 21.26 -11.81
C PRO A 35 -6.83 22.38 -12.79
N LEU A 36 -5.56 22.44 -13.21
CA LEU A 36 -5.10 23.42 -14.21
C LEU A 36 -5.85 23.25 -15.54
N ILE A 37 -6.01 22.02 -16.04
CA ILE A 37 -6.80 21.73 -17.24
C ILE A 37 -8.26 22.18 -17.07
N PHE A 38 -8.86 21.91 -15.90
CA PHE A 38 -10.24 22.31 -15.63
C PHE A 38 -10.42 23.83 -15.69
N THR A 39 -9.42 24.64 -15.32
CA THR A 39 -9.51 26.12 -15.48
C THR A 39 -9.59 26.58 -16.94
N LYS A 40 -9.22 25.73 -17.90
CA LYS A 40 -9.14 26.04 -19.33
C LYS A 40 -10.35 25.56 -20.13
N ILE A 41 -11.29 24.83 -19.51
CA ILE A 41 -12.49 24.33 -20.18
C ILE A 41 -13.76 24.99 -19.66
N PRO A 42 -14.80 25.15 -20.50
CA PRO A 42 -16.12 25.55 -20.03
C PRO A 42 -16.65 24.58 -18.95
N MET A 43 -17.33 25.11 -17.94
CA MET A 43 -17.83 24.33 -16.79
C MET A 43 -16.74 23.60 -15.99
N GLY A 44 -15.49 24.07 -16.05
CA GLY A 44 -14.35 23.50 -15.33
C GLY A 44 -14.57 23.21 -13.84
N GLN A 45 -15.29 24.09 -13.14
CA GLN A 45 -15.61 23.91 -11.72
C GLN A 45 -16.47 22.67 -11.46
N LEU A 46 -17.44 22.37 -12.34
CA LEU A 46 -18.28 21.18 -12.24
C LEU A 46 -17.43 19.91 -12.44
N PHE A 47 -16.60 19.89 -13.49
CA PHE A 47 -15.72 18.75 -13.77
C PHE A 47 -14.66 18.56 -12.68
N GLY A 48 -14.13 19.65 -12.10
CA GLY A 48 -13.26 19.60 -10.94
C GLY A 48 -13.95 19.00 -9.72
N ALA A 49 -15.19 19.41 -9.42
CA ALA A 49 -15.96 18.83 -8.33
C ALA A 49 -16.21 17.33 -8.54
N LEU A 50 -16.61 16.92 -9.75
CA LEU A 50 -16.81 15.50 -10.09
C LEU A 50 -15.51 14.69 -10.00
N TRP A 51 -14.38 15.26 -10.44
CA TRP A 51 -13.07 14.63 -10.35
C TRP A 51 -12.67 14.36 -8.91
N PHE A 52 -12.74 15.36 -8.04
CA PHE A 52 -12.37 15.19 -6.63
C PHE A 52 -13.38 14.34 -5.87
N LEU A 53 -14.66 14.39 -6.21
CA LEU A 53 -15.68 13.49 -5.65
C LEU A 53 -15.38 12.03 -6.03
N LEU A 54 -14.99 11.78 -7.28
CA LEU A 54 -14.57 10.46 -7.74
C LEU A 54 -13.33 9.96 -6.97
N LEU A 55 -12.30 10.80 -6.82
CA LEU A 55 -11.10 10.45 -6.06
C LEU A 55 -11.42 10.20 -4.58
N PHE A 56 -12.35 10.98 -4.01
CA PHE A 56 -12.81 10.80 -2.63
C PHE A 56 -13.49 9.45 -2.41
N PHE A 57 -14.45 9.07 -3.28
CA PHE A 57 -15.09 7.76 -3.18
C PHE A 57 -14.10 6.62 -3.39
N ALA A 58 -13.20 6.74 -4.37
CA ALA A 58 -12.16 5.74 -4.62
C ALA A 58 -11.18 5.58 -3.43
N GLY A 59 -10.84 6.69 -2.76
CA GLY A 59 -9.99 6.70 -1.58
C GLY A 59 -10.67 6.09 -0.35
N ILE A 60 -11.95 6.44 -0.11
CA ILE A 60 -12.70 5.94 1.05
C ILE A 60 -12.92 4.43 0.96
N THR A 61 -13.33 3.91 -0.20
CA THR A 61 -13.60 2.46 -0.34
C THR A 61 -12.33 1.64 -0.12
N SER A 62 -11.19 2.10 -0.65
CA SER A 62 -9.88 1.47 -0.41
C SER A 62 -9.48 1.54 1.07
N SER A 63 -9.66 2.70 1.71
CA SER A 63 -9.33 2.89 3.13
C SER A 63 -10.14 1.96 4.05
N VAL A 64 -11.44 1.79 3.76
CA VAL A 64 -12.31 0.88 4.50
C VAL A 64 -11.86 -0.57 4.31
N ALA A 65 -11.49 -0.98 3.10
CA ALA A 65 -10.99 -2.33 2.83
C ALA A 65 -9.68 -2.62 3.60
N MET A 66 -8.74 -1.66 3.60
CA MET A 66 -7.46 -1.79 4.33
C MET A 66 -7.64 -1.80 5.87
N ALA A 67 -8.71 -1.21 6.39
CA ALA A 67 -9.03 -1.25 7.82
C ALA A 67 -9.55 -2.61 8.29
N GLN A 68 -10.17 -3.41 7.40
CA GLN A 68 -10.83 -4.66 7.78
C GLN A 68 -9.89 -5.70 8.39
N PRO A 69 -8.68 -5.98 7.86
CA PRO A 69 -7.77 -6.95 8.46
C PRO A 69 -7.43 -6.63 9.92
N ILE A 70 -7.22 -5.35 10.26
CA ILE A 70 -6.92 -4.94 11.64
C ILE A 70 -8.16 -5.07 12.53
N ILE A 71 -9.33 -4.70 12.03
CA ILE A 71 -10.59 -4.86 12.75
C ILE A 71 -10.86 -6.35 13.02
N ALA A 72 -10.65 -7.22 12.04
CA ALA A 72 -10.79 -8.66 12.18
C ALA A 72 -9.82 -9.20 13.23
N PHE A 73 -8.53 -8.87 13.14
CA PHE A 73 -7.53 -9.26 14.14
C PHE A 73 -7.91 -8.85 15.57
N LEU A 74 -8.40 -7.62 15.79
CA LEU A 74 -8.84 -7.17 17.11
C LEU A 74 -10.09 -7.89 17.61
N LYS A 75 -11.00 -8.28 16.72
CA LYS A 75 -12.20 -9.04 17.08
C LYS A 75 -11.84 -10.48 17.43
N ASP A 76 -11.06 -11.12 16.57
CA ASP A 76 -10.82 -12.56 16.63
C ASP A 76 -9.83 -12.91 17.76
N GLU A 77 -8.78 -12.11 17.95
CA GLU A 77 -7.74 -12.37 18.96
C GLU A 77 -7.96 -11.68 20.31
N PHE A 78 -8.68 -10.56 20.32
CA PHE A 78 -8.90 -9.76 21.54
C PHE A 78 -10.37 -9.67 21.96
N GLY A 79 -11.29 -10.30 21.22
CA GLY A 79 -12.72 -10.33 21.56
C GLY A 79 -13.39 -8.97 21.51
N PHE A 80 -12.85 -8.00 20.76
CA PHE A 80 -13.46 -6.68 20.67
C PHE A 80 -14.79 -6.75 19.92
N THR A 81 -15.76 -5.92 20.33
CA THR A 81 -16.95 -5.69 19.50
C THR A 81 -16.53 -4.91 18.24
N HIS A 82 -17.26 -5.10 17.13
CA HIS A 82 -16.97 -4.39 15.88
C HIS A 82 -16.87 -2.87 16.09
N ARG A 83 -17.86 -2.28 16.81
CA ARG A 83 -17.86 -0.85 17.14
C ARG A 83 -16.60 -0.43 17.90
N ARG A 84 -16.17 -1.21 18.90
CA ARG A 84 -14.97 -0.91 19.70
C ARG A 84 -13.71 -0.97 18.83
N ALA A 85 -13.55 -2.02 18.03
CA ALA A 85 -12.40 -2.18 17.13
C ALA A 85 -12.29 -1.02 16.14
N THR A 86 -13.41 -0.64 15.51
CA THR A 86 -13.44 0.48 14.55
C THR A 86 -13.10 1.82 15.20
N ILE A 87 -13.63 2.13 16.40
CA ILE A 87 -13.31 3.38 17.09
C ILE A 87 -11.83 3.43 17.49
N VAL A 88 -11.29 2.33 18.05
CA VAL A 88 -9.88 2.26 18.45
C VAL A 88 -8.97 2.47 17.24
N LEU A 89 -9.24 1.77 16.13
CA LEU A 89 -8.48 1.94 14.89
C LEU A 89 -8.59 3.38 14.36
N GLY A 90 -9.79 3.95 14.33
CA GLY A 90 -10.00 5.32 13.85
C GLY A 90 -9.24 6.36 14.67
N VAL A 91 -9.25 6.25 16.00
CA VAL A 91 -8.48 7.13 16.89
C VAL A 91 -6.98 6.95 16.67
N LEU A 92 -6.50 5.71 16.54
CA LEU A 92 -5.08 5.45 16.26
C LEU A 92 -4.65 6.05 14.92
N VAL A 93 -5.41 5.83 13.86
CA VAL A 93 -5.13 6.41 12.53
C VAL A 93 -5.14 7.94 12.60
N LEU A 94 -6.11 8.55 13.28
CA LEU A 94 -6.19 10.00 13.43
C LEU A 94 -4.96 10.59 14.12
N LEU A 95 -4.40 9.88 15.11
CA LEU A 95 -3.17 10.31 15.80
C LEU A 95 -1.92 10.07 14.95
N LEU A 96 -1.81 8.89 14.32
CA LEU A 96 -0.63 8.48 13.56
C LEU A 96 -0.50 9.19 12.21
N VAL A 97 -1.59 9.76 11.67
CA VAL A 97 -1.55 10.52 10.40
C VAL A 97 -1.02 11.95 10.57
N GLN A 98 -0.99 12.51 11.79
CA GLN A 98 -0.57 13.90 12.01
C GLN A 98 0.85 14.20 11.49
N PRO A 99 1.89 13.37 11.76
CA PRO A 99 3.22 13.60 11.20
C PRO A 99 3.22 13.55 9.66
N VAL A 100 2.39 12.70 9.06
CA VAL A 100 2.28 12.57 7.59
C VAL A 100 1.77 13.86 6.97
N VAL A 101 0.77 14.50 7.59
CA VAL A 101 0.20 15.77 7.10
C VAL A 101 1.16 16.93 7.35
N LEU A 102 1.72 17.02 8.56
CA LEU A 102 2.59 18.14 8.96
C LEU A 102 3.92 18.14 8.20
N PHE A 103 4.46 16.97 7.87
CA PHE A 103 5.76 16.82 7.22
C PHE A 103 5.66 16.32 5.77
N PHE A 104 4.48 16.49 5.15
CA PHE A 104 4.23 16.06 3.77
C PHE A 104 5.26 16.65 2.79
N GLY A 105 5.58 17.94 2.95
CA GLY A 105 6.55 18.65 2.10
C GLY A 105 8.00 18.17 2.23
N HIS A 106 8.34 17.46 3.30
CA HIS A 106 9.67 16.90 3.56
C HIS A 106 9.79 15.42 3.16
N GLY A 107 8.86 14.93 2.33
CA GLY A 107 8.89 13.56 1.81
C GLY A 107 8.46 12.49 2.82
N PHE A 108 7.88 12.85 3.97
CA PHE A 108 7.47 11.88 5.00
C PHE A 108 6.51 10.80 4.47
N LEU A 109 5.52 11.20 3.67
CA LEU A 109 4.59 10.27 3.03
C LEU A 109 5.28 9.39 1.98
N ASN A 110 6.20 9.96 1.19
CA ASN A 110 6.94 9.22 0.16
C ASN A 110 7.83 8.14 0.79
N GLU A 111 8.48 8.46 1.91
CA GLU A 111 9.29 7.49 2.66
C GLU A 111 8.43 6.33 3.18
N MET A 112 7.24 6.63 3.72
CA MET A 112 6.32 5.60 4.19
C MET A 112 5.78 4.74 3.04
N ASP A 113 5.37 5.37 1.94
CA ASP A 113 4.82 4.67 0.77
C ASP A 113 5.87 3.78 0.11
N TYR A 114 7.12 4.25 0.02
CA TYR A 114 8.22 3.46 -0.50
C TYR A 114 8.44 2.19 0.33
N TRP A 115 8.61 2.30 1.66
CA TRP A 115 8.93 1.14 2.48
C TRP A 115 7.73 0.21 2.72
N ALA A 116 6.52 0.75 2.90
CA ALA A 116 5.35 -0.07 3.23
C ALA A 116 4.51 -0.45 2.00
N GLY A 117 4.17 0.52 1.15
CA GLY A 117 3.27 0.33 0.01
C GLY A 117 3.95 -0.23 -1.24
N THR A 118 5.26 -0.04 -1.36
CA THR A 118 6.03 -0.34 -2.58
C THR A 118 6.99 -1.51 -2.35
N PHE A 119 8.07 -1.31 -1.60
CA PHE A 119 9.08 -2.34 -1.33
C PHE A 119 8.54 -3.45 -0.40
N GLY A 120 7.97 -3.06 0.74
CA GLY A 120 7.43 -3.99 1.73
C GLY A 120 6.32 -4.88 1.18
N LEU A 121 5.44 -4.33 0.35
CA LEU A 121 4.37 -5.10 -0.31
C LEU A 121 4.94 -6.27 -1.12
N VAL A 122 6.01 -6.06 -1.89
CA VAL A 122 6.68 -7.11 -2.68
C VAL A 122 7.33 -8.15 -1.76
N VAL A 123 7.94 -7.73 -0.65
CA VAL A 123 8.51 -8.64 0.36
C VAL A 123 7.42 -9.52 0.96
N PHE A 124 6.30 -8.94 1.41
CA PHE A 124 5.18 -9.70 1.97
C PHE A 124 4.57 -10.64 0.94
N ALA A 125 4.37 -10.19 -0.31
CA ALA A 125 3.87 -11.05 -1.38
C ALA A 125 4.79 -12.25 -1.64
N LEU A 126 6.12 -12.07 -1.58
CA LEU A 126 7.08 -13.17 -1.71
C LEU A 126 6.99 -14.14 -0.53
N LEU A 127 6.93 -13.62 0.69
CA LEU A 127 6.79 -14.45 1.90
C LEU A 127 5.49 -15.26 1.87
N GLU A 128 4.36 -14.62 1.57
CA GLU A 128 3.06 -15.28 1.44
C GLU A 128 3.08 -16.35 0.35
N THR A 129 3.68 -16.04 -0.80
CA THR A 129 3.80 -17.01 -1.91
C THR A 129 4.66 -18.20 -1.52
N ILE A 130 5.79 -18.01 -0.84
CA ILE A 130 6.66 -19.10 -0.37
C ILE A 130 5.93 -19.95 0.67
N ILE A 131 5.29 -19.31 1.66
CA ILE A 131 4.55 -20.01 2.71
C ILE A 131 3.43 -20.84 2.08
N PHE A 132 2.64 -20.25 1.19
CA PHE A 132 1.47 -20.91 0.61
C PHE A 132 1.83 -21.98 -0.42
N ALA A 133 2.78 -21.71 -1.33
CA ALA A 133 3.09 -22.62 -2.43
C ALA A 133 4.11 -23.71 -2.06
N TRP A 134 5.07 -23.41 -1.18
CA TRP A 134 6.20 -24.31 -0.88
C TRP A 134 6.11 -24.92 0.52
N ILE A 135 5.78 -24.14 1.55
CA ILE A 135 5.73 -24.64 2.94
C ILE A 135 4.43 -25.41 3.20
N PHE A 136 3.28 -24.80 2.90
CA PHE A 136 1.98 -25.49 2.98
C PHE A 136 1.84 -26.58 1.91
N GLY A 137 2.57 -26.41 0.80
CA GLY A 137 2.64 -27.36 -0.30
C GLY A 137 1.59 -27.07 -1.38
N ILE A 138 2.04 -27.00 -2.63
CA ILE A 138 1.21 -26.59 -3.76
C ILE A 138 -0.05 -27.47 -3.96
N ASP A 139 0.01 -28.74 -3.61
CA ASP A 139 -1.12 -29.66 -3.78
C ASP A 139 -2.23 -29.35 -2.78
N ASN A 140 -1.86 -29.08 -1.52
CA ASN A 140 -2.81 -28.66 -0.49
C ASN A 140 -3.38 -27.27 -0.81
N ALA A 141 -2.52 -26.32 -1.17
CA ALA A 141 -2.91 -24.99 -1.61
C ALA A 141 -3.89 -25.02 -2.79
N TRP A 142 -3.62 -25.87 -3.79
CA TRP A 142 -4.47 -26.00 -4.97
C TRP A 142 -5.82 -26.63 -4.67
N ASN A 143 -5.85 -27.61 -3.76
CA ASN A 143 -7.09 -28.19 -3.27
C ASN A 143 -7.92 -27.13 -2.55
N GLU A 144 -7.31 -26.30 -1.70
CA GLU A 144 -8.02 -25.21 -1.01
C GLU A 144 -8.60 -24.18 -2.00
N ILE A 145 -7.83 -23.81 -3.04
CA ILE A 145 -8.30 -22.88 -4.09
C ILE A 145 -9.48 -23.45 -4.88
N THR A 146 -9.51 -24.77 -5.13
CA THR A 146 -10.49 -25.40 -6.02
C THR A 146 -11.66 -26.05 -5.28
N SER A 147 -11.55 -26.24 -3.97
CA SER A 147 -12.60 -26.79 -3.12
C SER A 147 -13.75 -25.79 -2.99
N GLY A 148 -14.96 -26.21 -3.36
CA GLY A 148 -16.15 -25.35 -3.30
C GLY A 148 -16.18 -24.19 -4.30
N ALA A 149 -15.24 -24.14 -5.25
CA ALA A 149 -15.17 -23.08 -6.25
C ALA A 149 -16.18 -23.31 -7.38
N ASP A 150 -16.99 -22.29 -7.69
CA ASP A 150 -17.93 -22.29 -8.82
C ASP A 150 -17.23 -22.44 -10.18
N ILE A 151 -15.97 -22.00 -10.26
CA ILE A 151 -15.12 -22.07 -11.44
C ILE A 151 -13.78 -22.67 -11.07
N LYS A 152 -13.33 -23.66 -11.86
CA LYS A 152 -12.02 -24.27 -11.68
C LYS A 152 -10.94 -23.44 -12.37
N VAL A 153 -9.93 -23.04 -11.59
CA VAL A 153 -8.76 -22.32 -12.12
C VAL A 153 -7.97 -23.26 -13.06
N PRO A 154 -7.52 -22.78 -14.24
CA PRO A 154 -6.69 -23.59 -15.14
C PRO A 154 -5.40 -24.08 -14.46
N VAL A 155 -5.05 -25.36 -14.65
CA VAL A 155 -3.90 -26.03 -13.97
C VAL A 155 -2.55 -25.36 -14.26
N ILE A 156 -2.44 -24.57 -15.34
CA ILE A 156 -1.24 -23.77 -15.61
C ILE A 156 -0.95 -22.79 -14.47
N PHE A 157 -1.97 -22.22 -13.82
CA PHE A 157 -1.79 -21.30 -12.70
C PHE A 157 -1.16 -21.95 -11.48
N LYS A 158 -1.33 -23.27 -11.29
CA LYS A 158 -0.61 -24.03 -10.26
C LYS A 158 0.90 -23.92 -10.43
N HIS A 159 1.38 -24.01 -11.66
CA HIS A 159 2.80 -23.90 -11.99
C HIS A 159 3.27 -22.45 -11.95
N ILE A 160 2.41 -21.51 -12.37
CA ILE A 160 2.70 -20.08 -12.26
C ILE A 160 2.94 -19.71 -10.79
N ILE A 161 2.00 -20.04 -9.90
CA ILE A 161 2.08 -19.74 -8.47
C ILE A 161 3.30 -20.41 -7.83
N LYS A 162 3.59 -21.66 -8.20
CA LYS A 162 4.71 -22.41 -7.60
C LYS A 162 6.09 -21.94 -8.07
N TYR A 163 6.24 -21.54 -9.32
CA TYR A 163 7.57 -21.31 -9.91
C TYR A 163 7.74 -19.90 -10.46
N ILE A 164 6.81 -19.43 -11.29
CA ILE A 164 6.96 -18.16 -12.00
C ILE A 164 6.81 -16.98 -11.05
N THR A 165 5.75 -16.96 -10.23
CA THR A 165 5.48 -15.89 -9.26
C THR A 165 6.66 -15.69 -8.29
N PRO A 166 7.14 -16.72 -7.55
CA PRO A 166 8.24 -16.52 -6.63
C PRO A 166 9.55 -16.16 -7.34
N ALA A 167 9.85 -16.74 -8.51
CA ALA A 167 11.03 -16.37 -9.27
C ALA A 167 10.99 -14.90 -9.72
N TYR A 168 9.85 -14.43 -10.22
CA TYR A 168 9.67 -13.05 -10.63
C TYR A 168 9.81 -12.10 -9.45
N LEU A 169 9.14 -12.40 -8.32
CA LEU A 169 9.23 -11.61 -7.09
C LEU A 169 10.67 -11.54 -6.55
N ILE A 170 11.42 -12.65 -6.58
CA ILE A 170 12.84 -12.66 -6.18
C ILE A 170 13.68 -11.77 -7.10
N ILE A 171 13.51 -11.89 -8.42
CA ILE A 171 14.30 -11.13 -9.40
C ILE A 171 14.05 -9.63 -9.21
N ILE A 172 12.78 -9.20 -9.15
CA ILE A 172 12.48 -7.78 -8.96
C ILE A 172 12.97 -7.30 -7.61
N LEU A 173 12.84 -8.10 -6.54
CA LEU A 173 13.25 -7.68 -5.20
C LEU A 173 14.77 -7.52 -5.12
N VAL A 174 15.56 -8.43 -5.70
CA VAL A 174 17.02 -8.32 -5.76
C VAL A 174 17.43 -7.09 -6.55
N TYR A 175 16.86 -6.91 -7.74
CA TYR A 175 17.16 -5.75 -8.58
C TYR A 175 16.86 -4.44 -7.85
N TRP A 176 15.65 -4.32 -7.30
CA TRP A 176 15.18 -3.11 -6.62
C TRP A 176 15.93 -2.85 -5.31
N THR A 177 16.36 -3.90 -4.62
CA THR A 177 17.20 -3.75 -3.43
C THR A 177 18.50 -3.03 -3.77
N ILE A 178 19.13 -3.41 -4.88
CA ILE A 178 20.41 -2.84 -5.31
C ILE A 178 20.21 -1.44 -5.88
N THR A 179 19.20 -1.22 -6.71
CA THR A 179 19.04 0.06 -7.44
C THR A 179 18.35 1.14 -6.63
N GLU A 180 17.39 0.80 -5.77
CA GLU A 180 16.55 1.77 -5.06
C GLU A 180 16.66 1.65 -3.54
N ALA A 181 16.56 0.44 -2.98
CA ALA A 181 16.40 0.29 -1.53
C ALA A 181 17.68 0.66 -0.76
N ILE A 182 18.85 0.25 -1.24
CA ILE A 182 20.13 0.60 -0.61
C ILE A 182 20.39 2.12 -0.70
N PRO A 183 20.32 2.78 -1.88
CA PRO A 183 20.49 4.23 -1.95
C PRO A 183 19.47 5.02 -1.11
N THR A 184 18.21 4.57 -1.11
CA THR A 184 17.15 5.18 -0.28
C THR A 184 17.45 5.00 1.21
N LEU A 185 17.89 3.81 1.63
CA LEU A 185 18.26 3.54 3.02
C LEU A 185 19.44 4.42 3.47
N LEU A 186 20.45 4.58 2.61
CA LEU A 186 21.64 5.40 2.85
C LEU A 186 21.40 6.91 2.70
N LEU A 187 20.20 7.31 2.25
CA LEU A 187 19.81 8.71 2.05
C LEU A 187 20.73 9.45 1.06
N GLU A 188 21.28 8.74 0.08
CA GLU A 188 22.28 9.31 -0.86
C GLU A 188 21.75 10.50 -1.68
N ASN A 189 20.45 10.53 -1.93
CA ASN A 189 19.77 11.55 -2.74
C ASN A 189 18.87 12.50 -1.92
N ALA A 190 18.90 12.40 -0.59
CA ALA A 190 18.01 13.19 0.27
C ALA A 190 18.62 14.58 0.60
N PRO A 191 17.86 15.69 0.45
CA PRO A 191 18.28 16.99 0.94
C PRO A 191 18.59 16.94 2.44
N ALA A 192 19.67 17.59 2.88
CA ALA A 192 20.11 17.55 4.28
C ALA A 192 19.06 18.06 5.27
N GLU A 193 18.18 18.94 4.82
CA GLU A 193 17.06 19.49 5.59
C GLU A 193 15.92 18.47 5.84
N ASP A 194 15.75 17.48 4.95
CA ASP A 194 14.67 16.50 5.02
C ASP A 194 15.04 15.26 5.85
N ILE A 195 16.34 14.98 6.01
CA ILE A 195 16.87 13.81 6.71
C ILE A 195 16.20 13.53 8.06
N PRO A 196 15.99 14.52 8.97
CA PRO A 196 15.34 14.27 10.26
C PRO A 196 13.90 13.74 10.11
N TYR A 197 13.16 14.23 9.12
CA TYR A 197 11.78 13.83 8.87
C TYR A 197 11.70 12.42 8.28
N LEU A 198 12.63 12.06 7.38
CA LEU A 198 12.74 10.71 6.82
C LEU A 198 13.06 9.68 7.90
N TRP A 199 13.97 10.00 8.82
CA TRP A 199 14.20 9.17 10.01
C TRP A 199 12.96 9.09 10.92
N GLY A 200 12.25 10.20 11.08
CA GLY A 200 10.97 10.24 11.79
C GLY A 200 9.94 9.26 11.19
N ALA A 201 9.81 9.21 9.87
CA ALA A 201 8.93 8.28 9.17
C ALA A 201 9.33 6.81 9.43
N ARG A 202 10.62 6.50 9.34
CA ARG A 202 11.16 5.16 9.63
C ARG A 202 10.91 4.75 11.07
N LEU A 203 11.15 5.64 12.03
CA LEU A 203 10.91 5.37 13.45
C LEU A 203 9.42 5.14 13.73
N LEU A 204 8.54 5.91 13.09
CA LEU A 204 7.10 5.71 13.19
C LEU A 204 6.70 4.33 12.65
N MET A 205 7.17 3.95 11.46
CA MET A 205 6.90 2.64 10.87
C MET A 205 7.43 1.49 11.71
N LEU A 206 8.67 1.59 12.20
CA LEU A 206 9.26 0.60 13.10
C LEU A 206 8.46 0.51 14.41
N GLY A 207 8.01 1.64 14.95
CA GLY A 207 7.15 1.69 16.13
C GLY A 207 5.83 0.95 15.91
N ILE A 208 5.16 1.21 14.79
CA ILE A 208 3.92 0.51 14.39
C ILE A 208 4.19 -1.00 14.25
N PHE A 209 5.26 -1.38 13.57
CA PHE A 209 5.64 -2.77 13.36
C PHE A 209 5.94 -3.50 14.67
N VAL A 210 6.70 -2.89 15.58
CA VAL A 210 7.00 -3.44 16.91
C VAL A 210 5.72 -3.58 17.74
N VAL A 211 4.86 -2.57 17.75
CA VAL A 211 3.55 -2.66 18.45
C VAL A 211 2.73 -3.81 17.88
N PHE A 212 2.69 -3.98 16.56
CA PHE A 212 1.98 -5.08 15.93
C PHE A 212 2.55 -6.45 16.35
N ILE A 213 3.88 -6.62 16.34
CA ILE A 213 4.54 -7.84 16.83
C ILE A 213 4.18 -8.12 18.30
N LEU A 214 4.17 -7.09 19.16
CA LEU A 214 3.80 -7.23 20.56
C LEU A 214 2.34 -7.64 20.72
N LEU A 215 1.43 -7.11 19.91
CA LEU A 215 0.03 -7.50 19.89
C LEU A 215 -0.14 -8.96 19.44
N VAL A 216 0.53 -9.37 18.37
CA VAL A 216 0.54 -10.75 17.88
C VAL A 216 1.09 -11.68 18.97
N ARG A 217 2.24 -11.36 19.56
CA ARG A 217 2.81 -12.16 20.66
C ARG A 217 1.85 -12.29 21.85
N LYS A 218 1.14 -11.21 22.19
CA LYS A 218 0.16 -11.21 23.29
C LYS A 218 -1.09 -12.02 22.94
N ALA A 219 -1.53 -12.02 21.68
CA ALA A 219 -2.63 -12.85 21.21
C ALA A 219 -2.28 -14.33 21.34
N PHE A 220 -1.18 -14.76 20.72
CA PHE A 220 -0.74 -16.16 20.73
C PHE A 220 -0.33 -16.68 22.12
N GLY A 221 0.19 -15.81 23.00
CA GLY A 221 0.52 -16.16 24.38
C GLY A 221 -0.73 -16.47 25.24
N LYS A 222 -1.92 -16.01 24.85
CA LYS A 222 -3.18 -16.37 25.53
C LYS A 222 -3.73 -17.70 25.05
N THR A 223 -3.57 -18.02 23.77
CA THR A 223 -4.10 -19.25 23.15
C THR A 223 -3.46 -20.51 23.76
N THR A 224 -2.20 -20.45 24.18
CA THR A 224 -1.52 -21.55 24.87
C THR A 224 -2.02 -21.84 26.29
N VAL A 225 -2.76 -20.92 26.93
CA VAL A 225 -3.26 -21.11 28.30
C VAL A 225 -4.62 -21.83 28.33
N HIS A 226 -5.32 -21.92 27.20
CA HIS A 226 -6.61 -22.63 27.08
C HIS A 226 -6.52 -23.99 26.36
N ALA A 227 -5.31 -24.44 26.03
CA ALA A 227 -5.05 -25.73 25.39
C ALA A 227 -4.46 -26.79 26.35
N VAL A 228 -4.55 -26.56 27.67
CA VAL A 228 -4.18 -27.52 28.73
C VAL A 228 -5.39 -27.82 29.60
#